data_AF-A0A4U5LVS3-F1
#
_entry.id   AF-A0A4U5LVS3-F1
#
_cell.length_a   1.000
_cell.length_b   1.000
_cell.length_c   1.000
_cell.angle_alpha   90.00
_cell.angle_beta   90.00
_cell.angle_gamma   90.00
#
_symmetry.space_group_name_H-M   'P 1'
#
loop_
_entity.id
_entity.type
_entity.pdbx_description
1 polymer ?
#
loop_
_entity_poly.entity_id
_entity_poly.type
_entity_poly.pdbx_seq_one_letter_code
_entity_poly.pdbx_strand_id
1 'polypeptide(L)'
;MEKRHNYVRKVAETAVEMFIRNDKVTVAGLILAGSADLTELGQSDMFDQRLQAKLIKTVDVSYGGENGFNQAIELAADALSNVKFIQEKKLIQSYFDEVSQDTGKYCFGVNDTLQGLQMGAVETLICWENLDITRYVLKSASGEEKVLHLRPQEEKNKDHFTDPETGNDMEVTESKPLLEWLANNYKSFGATLEIITDRSQEGAQYVRGFGGIGGLLRYRVDFAAMEEDELDDIDLDDY
;
A
#
# COMPACT_ATOMS: atom_id res chain seq x y z
N MET A 1 -20.33 39.99 17.86
CA MET A 1 -19.12 39.67 17.07
C MET A 1 -18.02 39.09 17.96
N GLU A 2 -17.63 39.75 19.05
CA GLU A 2 -16.54 39.33 19.94
C GLU A 2 -16.72 37.93 20.59
N LYS A 3 -17.91 37.62 21.12
CA LYS A 3 -18.21 36.29 21.68
C LYS A 3 -18.10 35.15 20.64
N ARG A 4 -18.43 35.44 19.37
CA ARG A 4 -18.36 34.48 18.27
C ARG A 4 -16.91 34.25 17.86
N HIS A 5 -16.11 35.31 17.77
CA HIS A 5 -14.68 35.21 17.51
C HIS A 5 -13.94 34.40 18.59
N ASN A 6 -14.27 34.61 19.86
CA ASN A 6 -13.71 33.84 20.97
C ASN A 6 -14.13 32.36 20.93
N TYR A 7 -15.34 32.06 20.49
CA TYR A 7 -15.80 30.68 20.30
C TYR A 7 -15.01 29.98 19.19
N VAL A 8 -14.86 30.62 18.03
CA VAL A 8 -14.09 30.08 16.89
C VAL A 8 -12.62 29.86 17.27
N ARG A 9 -12.03 30.80 18.01
CA ARG A 9 -10.67 30.64 18.55
C ARG A 9 -10.55 29.43 19.48
N LYS A 10 -11.48 29.29 20.42
CA LYS A 10 -11.48 28.15 21.34
C LYS A 10 -11.62 26.81 20.61
N VAL A 11 -12.44 26.76 19.54
CA VAL A 11 -12.57 25.58 18.68
C VAL A 11 -11.25 25.27 17.98
N ALA A 12 -10.57 26.27 17.42
CA ALA A 12 -9.26 26.09 16.77
C ALA A 12 -8.19 25.58 17.75
N GLU A 13 -8.12 26.16 18.96
CA GLU A 13 -7.21 25.72 20.02
C GLU A 13 -7.49 24.28 20.45
N THR A 14 -8.77 23.93 20.65
CA THR A 14 -9.17 22.57 21.03
C THR A 14 -8.84 21.56 19.92
N ALA A 15 -9.00 21.96 18.66
CA ALA A 15 -8.63 21.12 17.52
C ALA A 15 -7.12 20.84 17.49
N VAL A 16 -6.28 21.81 17.84
CA VAL A 16 -4.82 21.62 17.97
C VAL A 16 -4.51 20.61 19.06
N GLU A 17 -5.11 20.74 20.25
CA GLU A 17 -4.90 19.80 21.36
C GLU A 17 -5.31 18.36 21.02
N MET A 18 -6.38 18.20 20.23
CA MET A 18 -6.93 16.89 19.86
C MET A 18 -6.18 16.24 18.70
N PHE A 19 -5.85 17.02 17.66
CA PHE A 19 -5.34 16.50 16.38
C PHE A 19 -3.83 16.66 16.19
N ILE A 20 -3.14 17.42 17.05
CA ILE A 20 -1.68 17.55 17.00
C ILE A 20 -1.07 16.92 18.25
N ARG A 21 -0.17 15.97 18.05
CA ARG A 21 0.65 15.38 19.12
C ARG A 21 2.09 15.30 18.66
N ASN A 22 3.04 15.69 19.52
CA ASN A 22 4.47 15.73 19.21
C ASN A 22 4.78 16.49 17.90
N ASP A 23 4.16 17.66 17.73
CA ASP A 23 4.26 18.52 16.55
C ASP A 23 3.83 17.92 15.20
N LYS A 24 3.21 16.72 15.22
CA LYS A 24 2.69 16.05 14.04
C LYS A 24 1.17 15.95 14.12
N VAL A 25 0.53 16.19 12.98
CA VAL A 25 -0.92 15.94 12.83
C VAL A 25 -1.14 14.43 12.88
N THR A 26 -2.04 13.98 13.74
CA THR A 26 -2.33 12.55 13.97
C THR A 26 -3.31 11.97 12.96
N VAL A 27 -4.06 12.83 12.26
CA VAL A 27 -5.08 12.44 11.28
C VAL A 27 -4.58 12.59 9.84
N ALA A 28 -5.02 11.70 8.96
CA ALA A 28 -4.68 11.74 7.53
C ALA A 28 -5.33 12.91 6.79
N GLY A 29 -6.50 13.36 7.26
CA GLY A 29 -7.20 14.52 6.75
C GLY A 29 -8.32 14.98 7.68
N LEU A 30 -8.83 16.18 7.41
CA LEU A 30 -9.79 16.88 8.25
C LEU A 30 -10.96 17.41 7.42
N ILE A 31 -12.17 17.33 7.96
CA ILE A 31 -13.37 17.93 7.39
C ILE A 31 -13.86 18.99 8.38
N LEU A 32 -14.12 20.20 7.88
CA LEU A 32 -14.78 21.23 8.68
C LEU A 32 -16.25 21.27 8.30
N ALA A 33 -17.13 21.12 9.30
CA ALA A 33 -18.56 21.19 9.10
C ALA A 33 -19.19 22.24 10.02
N GLY A 34 -20.06 23.07 9.47
CA GLY A 34 -20.76 24.11 10.23
C GLY A 34 -21.56 25.02 9.32
N SER A 35 -22.17 26.06 9.88
CA SER A 35 -22.77 27.12 9.08
C SER A 35 -21.72 28.18 8.74
N ALA A 36 -21.67 28.61 7.46
CA ALA A 36 -20.97 29.76 6.85
C ALA A 36 -19.76 30.36 7.58
N ASP A 37 -19.99 30.84 8.79
CA ASP A 37 -19.01 31.44 9.68
C ASP A 37 -17.94 30.46 10.23
N LEU A 38 -18.27 29.18 10.36
CA LEU A 38 -17.36 28.14 10.84
C LEU A 38 -16.58 27.51 9.69
N THR A 39 -17.15 27.50 8.49
CA THR A 39 -16.48 26.99 7.28
C THR A 39 -15.38 27.95 6.81
N GLU A 40 -15.52 29.25 7.09
CA GLU A 40 -14.45 30.26 6.91
C GLU A 40 -13.25 30.09 7.87
N LEU A 41 -13.37 29.34 8.96
CA LEU A 41 -12.26 29.09 9.90
C LEU A 41 -11.05 28.47 9.21
N GLY A 42 -11.29 27.58 8.24
CA GLY A 42 -10.24 26.91 7.48
C GLY A 42 -9.34 27.87 6.69
N GLN A 43 -9.82 29.08 6.39
CA GLN A 43 -9.07 30.12 5.65
C GLN A 43 -8.52 31.22 6.58
N SER A 44 -8.83 31.17 7.88
CA SER A 44 -8.43 32.20 8.83
C SER A 44 -7.07 31.91 9.45
N ASP A 45 -6.30 32.96 9.78
CA ASP A 45 -5.00 32.85 10.46
C ASP A 45 -5.10 32.27 11.90
N MET A 46 -6.31 32.09 12.41
CA MET A 46 -6.55 31.51 13.73
C MET A 46 -6.45 29.99 13.75
N PHE A 47 -6.53 29.34 12.58
CA PHE A 47 -6.44 27.89 12.48
C PHE A 47 -4.98 27.49 12.22
N ASP A 48 -4.49 26.47 12.95
CA ASP A 48 -3.10 26.04 12.83
C ASP A 48 -2.80 25.59 11.38
N GLN A 49 -1.73 26.14 10.81
CA GLN A 49 -1.35 25.91 9.41
C GLN A 49 -1.15 24.42 9.09
N ARG A 50 -0.72 23.62 10.07
CA ARG A 50 -0.53 22.17 9.89
C ARG A 50 -1.87 21.46 9.71
N LEU A 51 -2.91 21.90 10.41
CA LEU A 51 -4.27 21.38 10.26
C LEU A 51 -4.93 21.92 8.98
N GLN A 52 -4.69 23.18 8.63
CA GLN A 52 -5.13 23.76 7.35
C GLN A 52 -4.63 22.94 6.16
N ALA A 53 -3.35 22.54 6.16
CA ALA A 53 -2.77 21.71 5.10
C ALA A 53 -3.41 20.32 4.97
N LYS A 54 -4.15 19.87 5.99
CA LYS A 54 -4.85 18.57 6.01
C LYS A 54 -6.35 18.70 5.79
N LEU A 55 -6.86 19.90 5.50
CA LEU A 55 -8.26 20.13 5.20
C LEU A 55 -8.64 19.51 3.85
N ILE A 56 -9.56 18.54 3.86
CA ILE A 56 -10.05 17.87 2.65
C ILE A 56 -11.23 18.65 2.04
N LYS A 57 -12.22 18.99 2.88
CA LYS A 57 -13.46 19.62 2.43
C LYS A 57 -14.10 20.40 3.58
N THR A 58 -14.75 21.50 3.22
CA THR A 58 -15.69 22.22 4.09
C THR A 58 -17.12 21.85 3.71
N VAL A 59 -17.95 21.54 4.69
CA VAL A 59 -19.34 21.14 4.49
C VAL A 59 -20.26 22.07 5.24
N ASP A 60 -21.20 22.69 4.52
CA ASP A 60 -22.25 23.47 5.15
C ASP A 60 -23.37 22.55 5.63
N VAL A 61 -23.69 22.61 6.93
CA VAL A 61 -24.77 21.81 7.54
C VAL A 61 -25.87 22.71 8.11
N SER A 62 -27.12 22.28 7.93
CA SER A 62 -28.30 23.07 8.31
C SER A 62 -28.63 22.98 9.80
N TYR A 63 -28.13 21.95 10.48
CA TYR A 63 -28.39 21.69 11.90
C TYR A 63 -27.07 21.50 12.65
N GLY A 64 -27.07 21.89 13.94
CA GLY A 64 -25.96 21.60 14.85
C GLY A 64 -26.15 20.29 15.61
N GLY A 65 -25.17 19.91 16.42
CA GLY A 65 -25.21 18.70 17.24
C GLY A 65 -25.09 17.41 16.41
N GLU A 66 -25.59 16.30 16.96
CA GLU A 66 -25.43 14.95 16.36
C GLU A 66 -26.10 14.82 14.98
N ASN A 67 -27.26 15.46 14.78
CA ASN A 67 -27.94 15.43 13.48
C ASN A 67 -27.14 16.14 12.38
N GLY A 68 -26.53 17.29 12.72
CA GLY A 68 -25.61 17.99 11.82
C GLY A 68 -24.34 17.20 11.55
N PHE A 69 -23.82 16.49 12.56
CA PHE A 69 -22.64 15.64 12.44
C PHE A 69 -22.88 14.47 11.48
N ASN A 70 -24.01 13.77 11.60
CA ASN A 70 -24.37 12.69 10.68
C ASN A 70 -24.56 13.20 9.25
N GLN A 71 -25.20 14.36 9.08
CA GLN A 71 -25.34 15.00 7.77
C GLN A 71 -23.97 15.36 7.16
N ALA A 72 -23.03 15.86 7.97
CA ALA A 72 -21.67 16.16 7.52
C ALA A 72 -20.95 14.91 7.03
N ILE A 73 -21.12 13.77 7.71
CA ILE A 73 -20.54 12.49 7.29
C ILE A 73 -21.07 12.07 5.92
N GLU A 74 -22.39 12.14 5.70
CA GLU A 74 -23.00 11.77 4.42
C GLU A 74 -22.49 12.67 3.27
N LEU A 75 -22.43 13.99 3.50
CA LEU A 75 -21.97 14.96 2.49
C LEU A 75 -20.45 14.90 2.23
N ALA A 76 -19.68 14.39 3.20
CA ALA A 76 -18.24 14.22 3.07
C ALA A 76 -17.84 12.83 2.53
N ALA A 77 -18.74 11.86 2.51
CA ALA A 77 -18.46 10.48 2.09
C ALA A 77 -17.85 10.42 0.67
N ASP A 78 -18.40 11.19 -0.27
CA ASP A 78 -17.87 11.28 -1.65
C ASP A 78 -16.44 11.86 -1.67
N ALA A 79 -16.19 12.94 -0.91
CA ALA A 79 -14.87 13.54 -0.84
C ALA A 79 -13.83 12.60 -0.21
N LEU A 80 -14.21 11.86 0.84
CA LEU A 80 -13.33 10.86 1.48
C LEU A 80 -13.03 9.68 0.57
N SER A 81 -14.05 9.19 -0.16
CA SER A 81 -13.87 8.14 -1.17
C SER A 81 -12.84 8.59 -2.22
N ASN A 82 -13.01 9.80 -2.75
CA ASN A 82 -12.12 10.38 -3.74
C ASN A 82 -10.68 10.55 -3.21
N VAL A 83 -10.47 10.85 -1.92
CA VAL A 83 -9.12 10.95 -1.35
C VAL A 83 -8.36 9.63 -1.44
N LYS A 84 -8.99 8.49 -1.14
CA LYS A 84 -8.33 7.18 -1.27
C LYS A 84 -7.94 6.91 -2.73
N PHE A 85 -8.86 7.16 -3.67
CA PHE A 85 -8.58 7.01 -5.10
C PHE A 85 -7.47 7.95 -5.59
N ILE A 86 -7.42 9.19 -5.11
CA ILE A 86 -6.37 10.16 -5.47
C ILE A 86 -5.02 9.72 -4.90
N GLN A 87 -4.97 9.21 -3.67
CA GLN A 87 -3.74 8.69 -3.08
C GLN A 87 -3.22 7.47 -3.84
N GLU A 88 -4.10 6.51 -4.13
CA GLU A 88 -3.79 5.32 -4.93
C GLU A 88 -3.27 5.69 -6.32
N LYS A 89 -3.98 6.57 -7.03
CA LYS A 89 -3.55 7.08 -8.33
C LYS A 89 -2.18 7.76 -8.27
N LYS A 90 -1.94 8.57 -7.25
CA LYS A 90 -0.66 9.26 -7.07
C LYS A 90 0.48 8.28 -6.79
N LEU A 91 0.23 7.25 -5.98
CA LEU A 91 1.22 6.22 -5.67
C LEU A 91 1.63 5.45 -6.92
N ILE A 92 0.65 5.00 -7.71
CA ILE A 92 0.90 4.25 -8.95
C ILE A 92 1.55 5.16 -10.01
N GLN A 93 1.16 6.44 -10.07
CA GLN A 93 1.82 7.40 -10.94
C GLN A 93 3.31 7.55 -10.60
N SER A 94 3.65 7.72 -9.31
CA SER A 94 5.06 7.76 -8.89
C SER A 94 5.81 6.48 -9.26
N TYR A 95 5.16 5.32 -9.15
CA TYR A 95 5.74 4.05 -9.61
C TYR A 95 6.01 4.06 -11.12
N PHE A 96 5.05 4.48 -11.95
CA PHE A 96 5.27 4.59 -13.40
C PHE A 96 6.30 5.63 -13.78
N ASP A 97 6.42 6.72 -13.02
CA ASP A 97 7.44 7.73 -13.25
C ASP A 97 8.85 7.12 -13.09
N GLU A 98 9.08 6.30 -12.04
CA GLU A 98 10.35 5.58 -11.83
C GLU A 98 10.63 4.56 -12.93
N VAL A 99 9.61 3.83 -13.41
CA VAL A 99 9.75 2.92 -14.56
C VAL A 99 10.11 3.68 -15.83
N SER A 100 9.42 4.81 -16.10
CA SER A 100 9.61 5.59 -17.33
C SER A 100 10.97 6.28 -17.41
N GLN A 101 11.55 6.62 -16.26
CA GLN A 101 12.85 7.28 -16.15
C GLN A 101 14.02 6.30 -16.08
N ASP A 102 13.75 4.99 -16.05
CA ASP A 102 14.75 3.93 -15.97
C ASP A 102 15.75 4.15 -14.81
N THR A 103 15.21 4.56 -13.66
CA THR A 103 16.01 4.83 -12.46
C THR A 103 16.52 3.54 -11.81
N GLY A 104 15.92 2.40 -12.16
CA GLY A 104 16.12 1.09 -11.55
C GLY A 104 15.65 1.01 -10.09
N LYS A 105 14.78 1.93 -9.64
CA LYS A 105 14.23 1.97 -8.28
C LYS A 105 12.82 1.39 -8.18
N TYR A 106 12.53 0.38 -8.98
CA TYR A 106 11.26 -0.33 -8.97
C TYR A 106 11.53 -1.83 -9.07
N CYS A 107 10.59 -2.64 -8.56
CA CYS A 107 10.57 -4.09 -8.75
C CYS A 107 9.16 -4.50 -9.16
N PHE A 108 9.04 -5.58 -9.93
CA PHE A 108 7.77 -6.12 -10.37
C PHE A 108 7.83 -7.64 -10.43
N GLY A 109 6.67 -8.28 -10.38
CA GLY A 109 6.63 -9.75 -10.33
C GLY A 109 7.01 -10.28 -8.94
N VAL A 110 6.78 -11.58 -8.74
CA VAL A 110 6.88 -12.19 -7.41
C VAL A 110 8.33 -12.36 -6.99
N ASN A 111 9.19 -12.83 -7.90
CA ASN A 111 10.58 -13.16 -7.60
C ASN A 111 11.37 -11.91 -7.19
N ASP A 112 11.44 -10.90 -8.07
CA ASP A 112 12.15 -9.64 -7.84
C ASP A 112 11.63 -8.92 -6.59
N THR A 113 10.31 -8.91 -6.39
CA THR A 113 9.72 -8.25 -5.22
C THR A 113 10.08 -8.98 -3.93
N LEU A 114 10.08 -10.32 -3.92
CA LEU A 114 10.48 -11.08 -2.73
C LEU A 114 11.97 -10.96 -2.46
N GLN A 115 12.81 -11.01 -3.49
CA GLN A 115 14.25 -10.83 -3.35
C GLN A 115 14.55 -9.42 -2.84
N GLY A 116 13.92 -8.39 -3.41
CA GLY A 116 14.01 -7.01 -2.95
C GLY A 116 13.53 -6.82 -1.51
N LEU A 117 12.48 -7.55 -1.09
CA LEU A 117 12.02 -7.57 0.30
C LEU A 117 13.04 -8.23 1.23
N GLN A 118 13.63 -9.36 0.83
CA GLN A 118 14.67 -10.06 1.60
C GLN A 118 15.93 -9.20 1.79
N MET A 119 16.31 -8.44 0.77
CA MET A 119 17.41 -7.47 0.84
C MET A 119 17.07 -6.21 1.64
N GLY A 120 15.79 -6.00 2.00
CA GLY A 120 15.33 -4.75 2.63
C GLY A 120 15.41 -3.53 1.70
N ALA A 121 15.48 -3.75 0.39
CA ALA A 121 15.57 -2.70 -0.62
C ALA A 121 14.23 -2.02 -0.88
N VAL A 122 13.11 -2.74 -0.66
CA VAL A 122 11.75 -2.24 -0.90
C VAL A 122 11.36 -1.19 0.16
N GLU A 123 11.03 0.00 -0.30
CA GLU A 123 10.44 1.05 0.54
C GLU A 123 8.94 0.84 0.66
N THR A 124 8.24 0.85 -0.48
CA THR A 124 6.78 0.71 -0.55
C THR A 124 6.43 -0.48 -1.42
N LEU A 125 5.82 -1.48 -0.81
CA LEU A 125 5.29 -2.66 -1.47
C LEU A 125 3.87 -2.37 -1.93
N ILE A 126 3.60 -2.54 -3.21
CA ILE A 126 2.32 -2.26 -3.86
C ILE A 126 1.69 -3.59 -4.30
N CYS A 127 0.59 -3.97 -3.67
CA CYS A 127 -0.11 -5.21 -3.96
C CYS A 127 -1.56 -4.94 -4.39
N TRP A 128 -2.04 -5.68 -5.38
CA TRP A 128 -3.45 -5.67 -5.75
C TRP A 128 -4.29 -6.48 -4.75
N GLU A 129 -5.48 -5.99 -4.42
CA GLU A 129 -6.38 -6.63 -3.46
C GLU A 129 -6.80 -8.05 -3.85
N ASN A 130 -6.94 -8.32 -5.15
CA ASN A 130 -7.34 -9.64 -5.67
C ASN A 130 -6.14 -10.38 -6.27
N LEU A 131 -4.98 -10.32 -5.59
CA LEU A 131 -3.78 -11.03 -6.04
C LEU A 131 -4.01 -12.55 -6.00
N ASP A 132 -4.21 -13.13 -7.18
CA ASP A 132 -4.39 -14.57 -7.39
C ASP A 132 -3.03 -15.31 -7.37
N ILE A 133 -2.32 -15.21 -6.25
CA ILE A 133 -1.04 -15.89 -6.03
C ILE A 133 -1.06 -16.55 -4.65
N THR A 134 -0.89 -17.86 -4.63
CA THR A 134 -0.85 -18.65 -3.41
C THR A 134 0.60 -19.00 -3.10
N ARG A 135 1.01 -18.79 -1.84
CA ARG A 135 2.30 -19.24 -1.31
C ARG A 135 2.14 -20.66 -0.76
N TYR A 136 2.90 -21.59 -1.33
CA TYR A 136 2.99 -22.97 -0.89
C TYR A 136 4.34 -23.21 -0.22
N VAL A 137 4.32 -23.86 0.94
CA VAL A 137 5.53 -24.42 1.57
C VAL A 137 5.46 -25.92 1.38
N LEU A 138 6.34 -26.42 0.52
CA LEU A 138 6.51 -27.83 0.23
C LEU A 138 7.65 -28.39 1.07
N LYS A 139 7.51 -29.62 1.52
CA LYS A 139 8.56 -30.36 2.22
C LYS A 139 8.87 -31.63 1.48
N SER A 140 10.14 -31.81 1.10
CA SER A 140 10.61 -33.07 0.50
C SER A 140 10.76 -34.16 1.58
N ALA A 141 10.81 -35.42 1.16
CA ALA A 141 11.06 -36.56 2.04
C ALA A 141 12.42 -36.48 2.76
N SER A 142 13.37 -35.72 2.21
CA SER A 142 14.68 -35.39 2.81
C SER A 142 14.58 -34.37 3.96
N GLY A 143 13.43 -33.70 4.12
CA GLY A 143 13.20 -32.66 5.12
C GLY A 143 13.50 -31.23 4.64
N GLU A 144 13.92 -31.05 3.39
CA GLU A 144 14.15 -29.74 2.78
C GLU A 144 12.83 -29.01 2.49
N GLU A 145 12.77 -27.73 2.83
CA GLU A 145 11.58 -26.89 2.63
C GLU A 145 11.75 -26.01 1.40
N LYS A 146 10.84 -26.16 0.43
CA LYS A 146 10.80 -25.34 -0.79
C LYS A 146 9.56 -24.46 -0.77
N VAL A 147 9.76 -23.15 -0.95
CA VAL A 147 8.65 -22.20 -1.03
C VAL A 147 8.35 -21.92 -2.50
N LEU A 148 7.11 -22.17 -2.92
CA LEU A 148 6.63 -21.86 -4.26
C LEU A 148 5.53 -20.79 -4.20
N HIS A 149 5.51 -19.94 -5.22
CA HIS A 149 4.47 -18.95 -5.42
C HIS A 149 3.79 -19.25 -6.75
N LEU A 150 2.58 -19.79 -6.70
CA LEU A 150 1.89 -20.29 -7.88
C LEU A 150 0.62 -19.47 -8.13
N ARG A 151 0.34 -19.20 -9.41
CA ARG A 151 -0.97 -18.74 -9.86
C ARG A 151 -1.92 -19.94 -10.01
N PRO A 152 -3.26 -19.75 -9.95
CA PRO A 152 -4.24 -20.81 -10.15
C PRO A 152 -4.11 -21.62 -11.46
N GLN A 153 -3.45 -21.04 -12.47
CA GLN A 153 -3.18 -21.72 -13.74
C GLN A 153 -2.00 -22.69 -13.63
N GLU A 154 -1.00 -22.34 -12.83
CA GLU A 154 0.24 -23.11 -12.59
C GLU A 154 0.03 -24.20 -11.54
N GLU A 155 -0.91 -23.99 -10.61
CA GLU A 155 -1.36 -25.01 -9.64
C GLU A 155 -1.82 -26.32 -10.32
N LYS A 156 -2.29 -26.25 -11.57
CA LYS A 156 -2.73 -27.44 -12.33
C LYS A 156 -1.56 -28.29 -12.83
N ASN A 157 -0.36 -27.73 -12.86
CA ASN A 157 0.81 -28.43 -13.35
C ASN A 157 1.43 -29.26 -12.22
N LYS A 158 1.24 -30.57 -12.30
CA LYS A 158 1.69 -31.52 -11.26
C LYS A 158 3.20 -31.54 -11.08
N ASP A 159 3.94 -31.13 -12.11
CA ASP A 159 5.39 -31.09 -12.12
C ASP A 159 5.98 -30.16 -11.05
N HIS A 160 5.22 -29.17 -10.57
CA HIS A 160 5.65 -28.27 -9.48
C HIS A 160 5.59 -28.91 -8.09
N PHE A 161 4.82 -29.98 -7.93
CA PHE A 161 4.66 -30.71 -6.66
C PHE A 161 5.49 -31.99 -6.62
N THR A 162 6.19 -32.32 -7.69
CA THR A 162 7.13 -33.45 -7.76
C THR A 162 8.55 -32.93 -7.65
N ASP A 163 9.35 -33.57 -6.80
CA ASP A 163 10.77 -33.29 -6.66
C ASP A 163 11.52 -33.68 -7.97
N PRO A 164 12.22 -32.74 -8.64
CA PRO A 164 12.93 -33.02 -9.90
C PRO A 164 14.02 -34.10 -9.75
N GLU A 165 14.61 -34.23 -8.55
CA GLU A 165 15.72 -35.16 -8.32
C GLU A 165 15.24 -36.55 -7.91
N THR A 166 14.19 -36.63 -7.11
CA THR A 166 13.72 -37.90 -6.52
C THR A 166 12.46 -38.46 -7.18
N GLY A 167 11.76 -37.66 -7.99
CA GLY A 167 10.50 -38.04 -8.64
C GLY A 167 9.35 -38.30 -7.66
N ASN A 168 9.52 -37.97 -6.38
CA ASN A 168 8.52 -38.17 -5.34
C ASN A 168 7.65 -36.91 -5.18
N ASP A 169 6.39 -37.12 -4.80
CA ASP A 169 5.47 -36.05 -4.45
C ASP A 169 5.95 -35.34 -3.17
N MET A 170 6.14 -34.03 -3.24
CA MET A 170 6.44 -33.19 -2.08
C MET A 170 5.17 -32.93 -1.27
N GLU A 171 5.30 -32.94 0.07
CA GLU A 171 4.17 -32.71 0.96
C GLU A 171 3.90 -31.20 1.11
N VAL A 172 2.67 -30.77 0.82
CA VAL A 172 2.24 -29.39 1.08
C VAL A 172 2.04 -29.21 2.58
N THR A 173 2.99 -28.56 3.24
CA THR A 173 2.94 -28.29 4.69
C THR A 173 2.06 -27.08 4.98
N GLU A 174 2.15 -26.05 4.15
CA GLU A 174 1.37 -24.82 4.33
C GLU A 174 0.94 -24.26 2.97
N SER A 175 -0.30 -23.80 2.89
CA SER A 175 -0.83 -23.07 1.74
C SER A 175 -1.57 -21.84 2.24
N LYS A 176 -1.10 -20.65 1.85
CA LYS A 176 -1.69 -19.37 2.26
C LYS A 176 -1.65 -18.36 1.11
N PRO A 177 -2.65 -17.45 1.00
CA PRO A 177 -2.59 -16.36 0.03
C PRO A 177 -1.34 -15.49 0.24
N LEU A 178 -0.64 -15.15 -0.84
CA LEU A 178 0.59 -14.35 -0.76
C LEU A 178 0.32 -12.98 -0.14
N LEU A 179 -0.81 -12.35 -0.47
CA LEU A 179 -1.21 -11.06 0.10
C LEU A 179 -1.36 -11.11 1.63
N GLU A 180 -1.95 -12.20 2.15
CA GLU A 180 -2.11 -12.39 3.60
C GLU A 180 -0.76 -12.60 4.28
N TRP A 181 0.13 -13.38 3.67
CA TRP A 181 1.48 -13.57 4.19
C TRP A 181 2.27 -12.26 4.21
N LEU A 182 2.20 -11.46 3.14
CA LEU A 182 2.83 -10.14 3.08
C LEU A 182 2.25 -9.19 4.13
N ALA A 183 0.94 -9.16 4.31
CA ALA A 183 0.28 -8.35 5.35
C ALA A 183 0.72 -8.69 6.78
N ASN A 184 1.14 -9.93 7.03
CA ASN A 184 1.66 -10.34 8.34
C ASN A 184 3.15 -10.06 8.52
N ASN A 185 3.94 -10.07 7.43
CA ASN A 185 5.41 -10.05 7.50
C ASN A 185 6.06 -8.75 7.00
N TYR A 186 5.35 -7.85 6.31
CA TYR A 186 5.93 -6.64 5.70
C TYR A 186 6.74 -5.77 6.67
N LYS A 187 6.32 -5.71 7.95
CA LYS A 187 6.98 -4.92 9.00
C LYS A 187 8.38 -5.45 9.32
N SER A 188 8.59 -6.76 9.23
CA SER A 188 9.89 -7.40 9.50
C SER A 188 10.92 -7.03 8.44
N PHE A 189 10.49 -6.78 7.21
CA PHE A 189 11.33 -6.35 6.09
C PHE A 189 11.54 -4.84 6.04
N GLY A 190 10.86 -4.07 6.90
CA GLY A 190 10.95 -2.61 6.91
C GLY A 190 10.26 -1.93 5.72
N ALA A 191 9.42 -2.63 4.97
CA ALA A 191 8.63 -2.07 3.88
C ALA A 191 7.30 -1.49 4.39
N THR A 192 6.68 -0.59 3.63
CA THR A 192 5.28 -0.18 3.82
C THR A 192 4.39 -0.87 2.81
N LEU A 193 3.37 -1.60 3.26
CA LEU A 193 2.42 -2.29 2.38
C LEU A 193 1.26 -1.35 2.01
N GLU A 194 1.07 -1.13 0.72
CA GLU A 194 -0.05 -0.40 0.14
C GLU A 194 -0.88 -1.35 -0.74
N ILE A 195 -2.18 -1.44 -0.44
CA ILE A 195 -3.12 -2.29 -1.18
C ILE A 195 -3.93 -1.43 -2.14
N ILE A 196 -3.86 -1.76 -3.42
CA ILE A 196 -4.49 -1.03 -4.52
C ILE A 196 -5.62 -1.84 -5.17
N THR A 197 -6.44 -1.15 -5.97
CA THR A 197 -7.55 -1.70 -6.74
C THR A 197 -7.32 -1.48 -8.25
N ASP A 198 -8.12 -2.14 -9.09
CA ASP A 198 -8.09 -1.97 -10.55
C ASP A 198 -9.15 -0.97 -11.06
N ARG A 199 -9.76 -0.19 -10.15
CA ARG A 199 -10.83 0.76 -10.49
C ARG A 199 -10.33 2.00 -11.24
N SER A 200 -9.08 2.38 -11.01
CA SER A 200 -8.42 3.47 -11.73
C SER A 200 -7.78 2.98 -13.02
N GLN A 201 -7.59 3.86 -14.00
CA GLN A 201 -6.88 3.52 -15.24
C GLN A 201 -5.44 3.08 -14.94
N GLU A 202 -4.80 3.76 -13.99
CA GLU A 202 -3.45 3.49 -13.53
C GLU A 202 -3.37 2.12 -12.82
N GLY A 203 -4.32 1.82 -11.93
CA GLY A 203 -4.44 0.51 -11.27
C GLY A 203 -4.66 -0.63 -12.25
N ALA A 204 -5.55 -0.45 -13.22
CA ALA A 204 -5.78 -1.44 -14.28
C ALA A 204 -4.52 -1.70 -15.13
N GLN A 205 -3.72 -0.65 -15.42
CA GLN A 205 -2.43 -0.79 -16.10
C GLN A 205 -1.40 -1.52 -15.23
N TYR A 206 -1.37 -1.23 -13.93
CA TYR A 206 -0.45 -1.89 -13.01
C TYR A 206 -0.73 -3.39 -12.92
N VAL A 207 -2.00 -3.78 -12.73
CA VAL A 207 -2.40 -5.20 -12.65
C VAL A 207 -2.09 -5.94 -13.96
N ARG A 208 -2.42 -5.34 -15.11
CA ARG A 208 -2.22 -5.99 -16.42
C ARG A 208 -0.76 -6.00 -16.88
N GLY A 209 0.01 -4.95 -16.57
CA GLY A 209 1.39 -4.80 -17.01
C GLY A 209 2.41 -5.47 -16.09
N PHE A 210 2.17 -5.41 -14.78
CA PHE A 210 3.14 -5.83 -13.75
C PHE A 210 2.64 -6.99 -12.88
N GLY A 211 1.48 -7.58 -13.21
CA GLY A 211 0.97 -8.78 -12.55
C GLY A 211 0.41 -8.57 -11.15
N GLY A 212 0.13 -7.31 -10.76
CA GLY A 212 -0.53 -6.98 -9.49
C GLY A 212 0.36 -7.04 -8.25
N ILE A 213 1.67 -7.23 -8.40
CA ILE A 213 2.66 -7.20 -7.32
C ILE A 213 3.94 -6.50 -7.80
N GLY A 214 4.50 -5.67 -6.93
CA GLY A 214 5.66 -4.84 -7.23
C GLY A 214 5.91 -3.86 -6.10
N GLY A 215 6.90 -3.00 -6.26
CA GLY A 215 7.26 -2.04 -5.23
C GLY A 215 8.22 -0.97 -5.70
N LEU A 216 8.29 0.09 -4.91
CA LEU A 216 9.27 1.16 -5.02
C LEU A 216 10.46 0.83 -4.12
N LEU A 217 11.67 0.93 -4.67
CA LEU A 217 12.91 0.63 -3.97
C LEU A 217 13.55 1.90 -3.42
N ARG A 218 14.20 1.77 -2.26
CA ARG A 218 14.97 2.84 -1.61
C ARG A 218 16.20 3.24 -2.42
N TYR A 219 16.79 2.27 -3.12
CA TYR A 219 17.99 2.41 -3.94
C TYR A 219 17.87 1.53 -5.18
N ARG A 220 18.69 1.82 -6.19
CA ARG A 220 18.72 1.04 -7.43
C ARG A 220 19.21 -0.38 -7.12
N VAL A 221 18.45 -1.37 -7.57
CA VAL A 221 18.83 -2.79 -7.53
C VAL A 221 18.77 -3.31 -8.96
N ASP A 222 19.76 -4.11 -9.33
CA ASP A 222 19.81 -4.75 -10.63
C ASP A 222 19.43 -6.23 -10.45
N PHE A 223 18.15 -6.55 -10.66
CA PHE A 223 17.64 -7.91 -10.51
C PHE A 223 18.13 -8.84 -11.64
N ALA A 224 18.42 -8.30 -12.82
CA ALA A 224 18.91 -9.08 -13.96
C ALA A 224 20.31 -9.64 -13.72
N ALA A 225 21.18 -8.85 -13.08
CA ALA A 225 22.51 -9.32 -12.69
C ALA A 225 22.46 -10.43 -11.61
N MET A 226 21.42 -10.43 -10.77
CA MET A 226 21.25 -11.45 -9.73
C MET A 226 20.70 -12.77 -10.27
N GLU A 227 19.85 -12.74 -11.30
CA GLU A 227 19.42 -13.96 -12.00
C GLU A 227 20.59 -14.61 -12.77
N GLU A 228 21.54 -13.81 -13.31
CA GLU A 228 22.78 -14.34 -13.91
C GLU A 228 23.70 -14.98 -12.86
N ASP A 229 23.90 -14.35 -11.70
CA ASP A 229 24.70 -14.93 -10.61
C ASP A 229 24.09 -16.25 -10.07
N GLU A 230 22.76 -16.36 -9.96
CA GLU A 230 22.09 -17.62 -9.58
C GLU A 230 22.21 -18.73 -10.63
N LEU A 231 22.37 -18.39 -11.91
CA LEU A 231 22.60 -19.34 -13.00
C LEU A 231 24.07 -19.76 -13.12
N ASP A 232 25.01 -18.85 -12.83
CA ASP A 232 26.45 -19.12 -12.83
C ASP A 232 26.90 -19.95 -11.61
N ASP A 233 26.17 -19.89 -10.49
CA ASP A 233 26.37 -20.77 -9.32
C ASP A 233 25.78 -22.20 -9.54
N ILE A 234 25.10 -22.46 -10.66
CA ILE A 234 24.79 -23.82 -11.10
C ILE A 234 26.06 -24.37 -11.75
N ASP A 235 26.95 -24.95 -10.94
CA ASP A 235 28.13 -25.69 -11.37
C ASP A 235 27.75 -26.72 -12.44
N LEU A 236 27.92 -26.35 -13.72
CA LEU A 236 27.76 -27.22 -14.90
C LEU A 236 28.93 -28.22 -15.03
N ASP A 237 29.81 -28.28 -14.03
CA ASP A 237 31.01 -29.11 -14.01
C ASP A 237 30.78 -30.55 -13.50
N ASP A 238 29.55 -30.91 -13.10
CA ASP A 238 29.18 -32.26 -12.65
C ASP A 238 28.34 -33.07 -13.68
N TYR A 239 28.71 -32.99 -14.97
CA TYR A 239 28.23 -33.89 -16.04
C TYR A 239 29.34 -34.74 -16.69
#